data_AF-A0A1A0LMF3-F1
#
_entry.id   AF-A0A1A0LMF3-F1
#
_cell.length_a   1.000
_cell.length_b   1.000
_cell.length_c   1.000
_cell.angle_alpha   90.00
_cell.angle_beta   90.00
_cell.angle_gamma   90.00
#
_symmetry.space_group_name_H-M   'P 1'
#
loop_
_entity.id
_entity.type
_entity.pdbx_description
1 polymer ?
#
loop_
_entity_poly.entity_id
_entity_poly.type
_entity_poly.pdbx_seq_one_letter_code
_entity_poly.pdbx_strand_id
1 'polypeptide(L)' 'MAPPFRLDRKGAREILQAEFTDEINRLAHSIGDQCGDDVEVQSYTTDRGAASVTVPALLQARDGVLTRAASAVGLEVRTK' A
#
# COMPACT_ATOMS: atom_id res chain seq x y z
N MET A 1 9.24 10.66 -39.66
CA MET A 1 8.69 10.93 -38.31
C MET A 1 8.07 9.64 -37.81
N ALA A 2 8.56 9.07 -36.71
CA ALA A 2 7.90 7.92 -36.10
C ALA A 2 6.53 8.36 -35.52
N PRO A 3 5.49 7.52 -35.62
CA PRO A 3 4.20 7.84 -35.00
C PRO A 3 4.34 7.98 -33.48
N PRO A 4 3.51 8.83 -32.84
CA PRO A 4 3.56 9.00 -31.39
C PRO A 4 3.15 7.71 -30.69
N PHE A 5 3.94 7.29 -29.70
CA PHE A 5 3.61 6.17 -28.84
C PHE A 5 2.34 6.48 -28.04
N ARG A 6 1.37 5.55 -28.04
CA ARG A 6 0.18 5.58 -27.20
C ARG A 6 0.20 4.39 -26.26
N LEU A 7 0.24 4.67 -24.96
CA LEU A 7 0.15 3.64 -23.92
C LEU A 7 -1.24 3.00 -23.96
N ASP A 8 -1.28 1.68 -24.08
CA ASP A 8 -2.49 0.91 -23.80
C ASP A 8 -2.73 0.89 -22.29
N ARG A 9 -3.57 1.83 -21.84
CA ARG A 9 -3.94 1.97 -20.43
C ARG A 9 -4.71 0.75 -19.91
N LYS A 10 -5.45 0.06 -20.77
CA LYS A 10 -6.24 -1.10 -20.38
C LYS A 10 -5.31 -2.29 -20.12
N GLY A 11 -4.43 -2.58 -21.07
CA GLY A 11 -3.43 -3.63 -20.92
C GLY A 11 -2.49 -3.35 -19.73
N ALA A 12 -2.04 -2.10 -19.55
CA ALA A 12 -1.23 -1.73 -18.39
C ALA A 12 -1.97 -1.97 -17.07
N ARG A 13 -3.25 -1.61 -16.97
CA ARG A 13 -4.07 -1.87 -15.78
C ARG A 13 -4.23 -3.36 -15.50
N GLU A 14 -4.51 -4.17 -16.53
CA GLU A 14 -4.67 -5.62 -16.37
C GLU A 14 -3.40 -6.26 -15.80
N ILE A 15 -2.23 -5.89 -16.34
CA ILE A 15 -0.93 -6.36 -15.85
C ILE A 15 -0.71 -5.89 -14.40
N LEU A 16 -0.90 -4.59 -14.12
CA LEU A 16 -0.65 -4.06 -12.78
C LEU A 16 -1.57 -4.69 -11.73
N GLN A 17 -2.83 -4.95 -12.07
CA GLN A 17 -3.76 -5.56 -11.13
C GLN A 17 -3.42 -7.03 -10.87
N ALA A 18 -3.05 -7.79 -11.90
CA ALA A 18 -2.69 -9.20 -11.76
C ALA A 18 -1.41 -9.39 -10.93
N GLU A 19 -0.43 -8.50 -11.09
CA GLU A 19 0.89 -8.66 -10.46
C GLU A 19 0.95 -8.09 -9.03
N PHE A 20 0.21 -7.00 -8.72
CA PHE A 20 0.45 -6.23 -7.49
C PHE A 20 -0.70 -6.22 -6.48
N THR A 21 -1.94 -6.47 -6.89
CA THR A 21 -3.11 -6.27 -5.99
C THR A 21 -3.02 -7.16 -4.75
N ASP A 22 -2.73 -8.45 -4.94
CA ASP A 22 -2.66 -9.41 -3.84
C ASP A 22 -1.49 -9.13 -2.90
N GLU A 23 -0.35 -8.73 -3.45
CA GLU A 23 0.83 -8.35 -2.67
C GLU A 23 0.55 -7.12 -1.79
N ILE A 24 -0.03 -6.08 -2.38
CA ILE A 24 -0.36 -4.83 -1.67
C ILE A 24 -1.36 -5.10 -0.55
N ASN A 25 -2.42 -5.87 -0.83
CA ASN A 25 -3.40 -6.23 0.19
C ASN A 25 -2.76 -7.05 1.31
N ARG A 26 -1.91 -8.03 0.98
CA ARG A 26 -1.23 -8.86 1.99
C ARG A 26 -0.33 -8.02 2.89
N LEU A 27 0.50 -7.15 2.32
CA LEU A 27 1.35 -6.24 3.08
C LEU A 27 0.53 -5.32 3.98
N ALA A 28 -0.58 -4.75 3.49
CA ALA A 28 -1.44 -3.89 4.30
C ALA A 28 -2.05 -4.63 5.49
N HIS A 29 -2.49 -5.88 5.31
CA HIS A 29 -2.98 -6.71 6.43
C HIS A 29 -1.85 -7.04 7.41
N SER A 30 -0.66 -7.43 6.92
CA SER A 30 0.50 -7.71 7.81
C SER A 30 0.96 -6.49 8.61
N ILE A 31 0.85 -5.27 8.05
CA ILE A 31 1.10 -4.03 8.80
C ILE A 31 -0.01 -3.82 9.84
N GLY A 32 -1.27 -4.04 9.46
CA GLY A 32 -2.42 -3.97 10.36
C GLY A 32 -2.23 -4.87 11.59
N ASP A 33 -1.92 -6.15 11.36
CA ASP A 33 -1.70 -7.14 12.41
C ASP A 33 -0.58 -6.73 13.40
N GLN A 34 0.41 -5.98 12.93
CA GLN A 34 1.48 -5.44 13.79
C GLN A 34 1.11 -4.17 14.55
N CYS A 35 0.10 -3.41 14.09
CA CYS A 35 -0.34 -2.17 14.73
C CYS A 35 -1.28 -2.40 15.94
N GLY A 36 -1.97 -3.55 16.01
CA GLY A 36 -2.87 -3.91 17.10
C GLY A 36 -4.34 -3.48 16.92
N ASP A 37 -5.11 -3.49 18.01
CA ASP A 37 -6.59 -3.53 18.00
C ASP A 37 -7.32 -2.25 17.52
N ASP A 38 -6.61 -1.14 17.26
CA ASP A 38 -7.19 0.13 16.79
C ASP A 38 -6.80 0.49 15.34
N VAL A 39 -6.46 -0.50 14.52
CA VAL A 39 -6.06 -0.28 13.12
C VAL A 39 -7.23 -0.49 12.16
N GLU A 40 -7.32 0.36 11.14
CA GLU A 40 -8.25 0.16 10.03
C GLU A 40 -7.47 -0.14 8.75
N VAL A 41 -7.75 -1.29 8.14
CA VAL A 41 -7.21 -1.68 6.82
C VAL A 41 -8.32 -1.64 5.80
N GLN A 42 -8.17 -0.82 4.76
CA GLN A 42 -9.14 -0.73 3.65
C GLN A 42 -8.45 -1.02 2.32
N SER A 43 -8.99 -1.96 1.55
CA SER A 43 -8.62 -2.17 0.15
C SER A 43 -9.52 -1.33 -0.76
N TYR A 44 -8.95 -0.71 -1.80
CA TYR A 44 -9.69 0.05 -2.79
C TYR A 44 -9.11 -0.12 -4.20
N THR A 45 -9.96 0.05 -5.20
CA THR A 45 -9.61 -0.23 -6.59
C THR A 45 -8.99 0.99 -7.26
N THR A 46 -7.72 0.88 -7.60
CA THR A 46 -7.02 1.78 -8.54
C THR A 46 -6.56 0.98 -9.77
N ASP A 47 -5.84 1.61 -10.70
CA ASP A 47 -5.22 0.95 -11.85
C ASP A 47 -4.19 -0.14 -11.46
N ARG A 48 -3.72 -0.16 -10.21
CA ARG A 48 -2.75 -1.13 -9.67
C ARG A 48 -3.23 -1.92 -8.44
N GLY A 49 -4.48 -1.72 -8.02
CA GLY A 49 -4.92 -2.15 -6.69
C GLY A 49 -4.24 -1.31 -5.60
N ALA A 50 -4.96 -0.97 -4.54
CA ALA A 50 -4.39 -0.18 -3.45
C ALA A 50 -5.02 -0.56 -2.12
N ALA A 51 -4.27 -0.35 -1.05
CA ALA A 51 -4.75 -0.51 0.30
C ALA A 51 -4.25 0.66 1.16
N SER A 52 -5.00 0.98 2.21
CA SER A 52 -4.62 1.95 3.23
C SER A 52 -4.66 1.29 4.59
N VAL A 53 -3.71 1.67 5.45
CA VAL A 53 -3.66 1.31 6.86
C VAL A 53 -3.71 2.59 7.67
N THR A 54 -4.72 2.72 8.53
CA THR A 54 -4.97 3.90 9.36
C THR A 54 -4.81 3.53 10.82
N VAL A 55 -4.07 4.35 11.57
CA VAL A 55 -3.83 4.19 13.01
C VAL A 55 -4.24 5.46 13.76
N PRO A 56 -4.56 5.38 15.07
CA PRO A 56 -4.83 6.56 15.88
C PRO A 56 -3.64 7.51 15.91
N ALA A 57 -3.91 8.81 15.74
CA ALA A 57 -2.87 9.84 15.72
C ALA A 57 -2.02 9.85 17.00
N LEU A 58 -2.62 9.58 18.16
CA LEU A 58 -1.91 9.50 19.43
C LEU A 58 -0.87 8.35 19.44
N LEU A 59 -1.25 7.16 18.96
CA LEU A 59 -0.34 6.02 18.88
C LEU A 59 0.76 6.26 17.85
N GLN A 60 0.46 6.88 16.72
CA GLN A 60 1.49 7.25 15.76
C GLN A 60 2.44 8.32 16.31
N ALA A 61 1.95 9.31 17.05
CA ALA A 61 2.81 10.36 17.62
C ALA A 61 3.67 9.87 18.78
N ARG A 62 3.11 9.03 19.66
CA ARG A 62 3.82 8.49 20.84
C ARG A 62 4.78 7.37 20.45
N ASP A 63 4.31 6.46 19.61
CA ASP A 63 4.94 5.17 19.36
C ASP A 63 5.33 5.00 17.88
N GLY A 64 4.90 5.84 16.94
CA GLY A 64 5.24 5.62 15.53
C GLY A 64 4.82 4.23 15.03
N VAL A 65 3.69 3.71 15.52
CA VAL A 65 3.23 2.33 15.30
C VAL A 65 3.22 1.93 13.82
N LEU A 66 2.73 2.81 12.94
CA LEU A 66 2.67 2.54 11.50
C LEU A 66 4.07 2.47 10.89
N THR A 67 4.95 3.37 11.33
CA THR A 67 6.35 3.43 10.87
C THR A 67 7.12 2.17 11.26
N ARG A 68 6.93 1.71 12.51
CA ARG A 68 7.59 0.49 13.01
C ARG A 68 7.04 -0.77 12.35
N ALA A 69 5.72 -0.86 12.21
CA ALA A 69 5.07 -1.98 11.52
C ALA A 69 5.51 -2.08 10.04
N ALA A 70 5.54 -0.96 9.32
CA ALA A 70 6.03 -0.89 7.94
C ALA A 70 7.48 -1.40 7.82
N SER A 71 8.39 -0.91 8.67
CA SER A 71 9.79 -1.37 8.68
C SER A 71 9.89 -2.87 8.99
N ALA A 72 9.08 -3.38 9.91
CA ALA A 72 9.11 -4.78 10.33
C ALA A 72 8.62 -5.76 9.24
N VAL A 73 7.73 -5.32 8.35
CA VAL A 73 7.36 -6.09 7.13
C VAL A 73 8.33 -5.88 5.96
N GLY A 74 9.43 -5.14 6.16
CA GLY A 74 10.47 -4.95 5.15
C GLY A 74 10.22 -3.80 4.17
N LEU A 75 9.27 -2.90 4.45
CA LEU A 75 9.07 -1.70 3.64
C LEU A 75 10.13 -0.64 3.94
N GLU A 76 10.58 0.06 2.89
CA GLU A 76 11.43 1.23 3.05
C GLU A 76 10.61 2.39 3.64
N VAL A 77 11.04 2.87 4.80
CA VAL A 77 10.46 4.05 5.45
C VAL A 77 11.35 5.25 5.20
N ARG A 78 10.78 6.31 4.61
CA ARG A 78 11.47 7.59 4.37
C ARG A 78 10.84 8.70 5.18
N THR A 79 11.66 9.45 5.89
CA THR A 79 11.29 10.78 6.40
C THR A 79 11.40 11.81 5.28
N LYS A 80 10.42 12.73 5.23
CA LYS A 80 10.50 13.93 4.38
C LYS A 80 11.36 14.99 5.04
#